data_AF-A0A9Y4KHS6-F1
#
_entry.id   AF-A0A9Y4KHS6-F1
#
_cell.length_a   1.000
_cell.length_b   1.000
_cell.length_c   1.000
_cell.angle_alpha   90.00
_cell.angle_beta   90.00
_cell.angle_gamma   90.00
#
_symmetry.space_group_name_H-M   'P 1'
#
loop_
_entity.id
_entity.type
_entity.pdbx_description
1 polymer ?
#
loop_
_entity_poly.entity_id
_entity_poly.type
_entity_poly.pdbx_seq_one_letter_code
_entity_poly.pdbx_strand_id
1 'polypeptide(L)'
;MASVSAPSQTAPASTAPLQRGIVKMVLSGCAIIVRGQPRGGPPPERQINLSNIRAGAMARRAAQGQSDAKDTPDEPWAFQAREFLRKKLIGKEVCFTVEIKTALGREYGMVYLGKDTTGENIAESLVNEGLATVRREGIRGNNPDQARLCELEDQSKSSKKGMWSEGGGAHTIRDVKYTIENPRNFVDSLHQKPINAIIEHVRDGSVVRALLLPDYYLVTVMLSGVKCPTFKREGDGTESPEPFAAEAKFFTESRLLQRDVQIILESCPNQIILGTILHPNGNITELLLKEGFARCVDWSMAVYTQGAEKLRAAERSAKERKVRIWKDYVAPTANLDQKDRQFVAKVMQVVNADAMVVKLNSGEYKTIHLSSIRPPRTDGEEKNKDKDKRFRPLYDIPYMFEAREFLRKKLIGKKVNVTVDYIRAATGPGEGTPAFAERTCATVTIGGINIAEALVSKGLATVIKYRQDDDQRSSHYDELLAAEARAIKNGKGLHSKKEVPIHRVADISGETQKAKQFLPFLQRAGRSEAVVEYVFSGSRLKLYMPKETCLITFLLAGIECPRSSRNMPGGMQVAEPFSDEAMLFTKELVLQREL
;
A
#
# COMPACT_ATOMS: atom_id res chain seq x y z
N MET A 1 1.13 -15.80 94.89
CA MET A 1 1.63 -15.43 93.54
C MET A 1 1.05 -16.42 92.56
N ALA A 2 0.08 -16.00 91.75
CA ALA A 2 -0.46 -16.78 90.65
C ALA A 2 -0.48 -15.85 89.42
N SER A 3 0.44 -16.08 88.50
CA SER A 3 0.57 -15.32 87.25
C SER A 3 -0.33 -15.93 86.19
N VAL A 4 -1.35 -15.18 85.78
CA VAL A 4 -2.26 -15.50 84.69
C VAL A 4 -1.54 -15.24 83.36
N SER A 5 -1.37 -16.28 82.56
CA SER A 5 -0.84 -16.22 81.20
C SER A 5 -1.91 -15.70 80.22
N ALA A 6 -1.60 -14.61 79.52
CA ALA A 6 -2.44 -14.00 78.49
C ALA A 6 -2.53 -14.87 77.22
N PRO A 7 -3.66 -14.87 76.49
CA PRO A 7 -3.79 -15.60 75.23
C PRO A 7 -3.06 -14.88 74.09
N SER A 8 -2.31 -15.66 73.31
CA SER A 8 -1.65 -15.24 72.08
C SER A 8 -2.68 -14.76 71.05
N GLN A 9 -2.63 -13.48 70.68
CA GLN A 9 -3.38 -12.93 69.56
C GLN A 9 -2.88 -13.57 68.25
N THR A 10 -3.75 -14.33 67.59
CA THR A 10 -3.58 -14.72 66.19
C THR A 10 -3.70 -13.48 65.31
N ALA A 11 -2.62 -13.15 64.58
CA ALA A 11 -2.64 -12.10 63.57
C ALA A 11 -3.68 -12.44 62.46
N PRO A 12 -4.45 -11.45 61.97
CA PRO A 12 -5.37 -11.69 60.85
C PRO A 12 -4.58 -12.00 59.57
N ALA A 13 -5.01 -13.04 58.86
CA ALA A 13 -4.48 -13.39 57.54
C ALA A 13 -4.68 -12.19 56.60
N SER A 14 -3.58 -11.65 56.07
CA SER A 14 -3.61 -10.58 55.07
C SER A 14 -4.35 -11.08 53.83
N THR A 15 -5.54 -10.55 53.55
CA THR A 15 -6.26 -10.84 52.30
C THR A 15 -5.47 -10.23 51.13
N ALA A 16 -5.13 -11.06 50.14
CA ALA A 16 -4.41 -10.58 48.95
C ALA A 16 -5.23 -9.47 48.25
N PRO A 17 -4.58 -8.38 47.80
CA PRO A 17 -5.31 -7.24 47.24
C PRO A 17 -6.01 -7.62 45.94
N LEU A 18 -7.31 -7.31 45.86
CA LEU A 18 -8.11 -7.50 44.66
C LEU A 18 -7.71 -6.49 43.58
N GLN A 19 -7.46 -6.99 42.37
CA GLN A 19 -7.04 -6.18 41.22
C GLN A 19 -7.98 -6.43 40.04
N ARG A 20 -7.95 -5.52 39.06
CA ARG A 20 -8.76 -5.60 37.84
C ARG A 20 -7.91 -5.43 36.60
N GLY A 21 -8.31 -6.08 35.50
CA GLY A 21 -7.65 -5.97 34.22
C GLY A 21 -8.53 -6.45 33.07
N ILE A 22 -8.13 -6.12 31.85
CA ILE A 22 -8.79 -6.59 30.63
C ILE A 22 -7.99 -7.77 30.10
N VAL A 23 -8.64 -8.89 29.82
CA VAL A 23 -7.94 -10.07 29.30
C VAL A 23 -7.45 -9.80 27.87
N LYS A 24 -6.13 -9.81 27.70
CA LYS A 24 -5.42 -9.64 26.43
C LYS A 24 -5.40 -10.96 25.65
N MET A 25 -4.94 -12.03 26.30
CA MET A 25 -4.81 -13.35 25.68
C MET A 25 -4.82 -14.48 26.71
N VAL A 26 -5.16 -15.69 26.25
CA VAL A 26 -5.09 -16.95 26.98
C VAL A 26 -3.88 -17.75 26.48
N LEU A 27 -3.06 -18.25 27.40
CA LEU A 27 -1.84 -19.00 27.13
C LEU A 27 -2.06 -20.51 27.28
N SER A 28 -1.03 -21.29 26.92
CA SER A 28 -0.97 -22.71 27.22
C SER A 28 -1.10 -22.97 28.73
N GLY A 29 -1.74 -24.09 29.11
CA GLY A 29 -1.98 -24.41 30.52
C GLY A 29 -2.96 -23.47 31.21
N CYS A 30 -3.80 -22.77 30.43
CA CYS A 30 -4.86 -21.88 30.91
C CYS A 30 -4.40 -20.69 31.77
N ALA A 31 -3.13 -20.27 31.66
CA ALA A 31 -2.72 -18.96 32.17
C ALA A 31 -3.32 -17.84 31.31
N ILE A 32 -3.51 -16.66 31.88
CA ILE A 32 -4.03 -15.49 31.16
C ILE A 32 -3.06 -14.32 31.26
N ILE A 33 -3.04 -13.49 30.23
CA ILE A 33 -2.42 -12.16 30.30
C ILE A 33 -3.54 -11.13 30.39
N VAL A 34 -3.50 -10.33 31.45
CA VAL A 34 -4.36 -9.17 31.63
C VAL A 34 -3.58 -7.90 31.36
N ARG A 35 -4.27 -6.85 30.89
CA ARG A 35 -3.69 -5.54 30.65
C ARG A 35 -4.50 -4.43 31.32
N GLY A 36 -3.84 -3.31 31.58
CA GLY A 36 -4.48 -2.06 31.98
C GLY A 36 -5.19 -1.33 30.82
N GLN A 37 -5.71 -0.15 31.12
CA GLN A 37 -6.11 0.82 30.10
C GLN A 37 -4.89 1.59 29.58
N PRO A 38 -4.80 1.88 28.27
CA PRO A 38 -3.70 2.66 27.72
C PRO A 38 -3.73 4.09 28.27
N ARG A 39 -2.58 4.59 28.75
CA ARG A 39 -2.40 5.96 29.25
C ARG A 39 -1.10 6.52 28.66
N GLY A 40 -1.19 7.24 27.55
CA GLY A 40 -0.03 7.81 26.85
C GLY A 40 0.86 6.81 26.09
N GLY A 41 0.54 5.51 26.11
CA GLY A 41 1.31 4.47 25.43
C GLY A 41 0.67 3.08 25.61
N PRO A 42 1.37 2.00 25.18
CA PRO A 42 0.94 0.63 25.42
C PRO A 42 0.69 0.37 26.91
N PRO A 43 -0.43 -0.28 27.28
CA PRO A 43 -0.79 -0.51 28.68
C PRO A 43 0.14 -1.55 29.34
N PRO A 44 0.31 -1.51 30.67
CA PRO A 44 1.03 -2.54 31.39
C PRO A 44 0.31 -3.88 31.29
N GLU A 45 1.09 -4.96 31.22
CA GLU A 45 0.63 -6.34 31.09
C GLU A 45 1.07 -7.17 32.29
N ARG A 46 0.25 -8.15 32.67
CA ARG A 46 0.51 -9.03 33.79
C ARG A 46 0.02 -10.43 33.45
N GLN A 47 0.87 -11.44 33.62
CA GLN A 47 0.49 -12.84 33.45
C GLN A 47 0.02 -13.40 34.79
N ILE A 48 -1.16 -14.00 34.80
CA ILE A 48 -1.76 -14.67 35.96
C ILE A 48 -1.95 -16.15 35.62
N ASN A 49 -1.32 -17.01 36.40
CA ASN A 49 -1.53 -18.45 36.35
C ASN A 49 -2.67 -18.83 37.30
N LEU A 50 -3.56 -19.73 36.88
CA LEU A 50 -4.68 -20.14 37.72
C LEU A 50 -4.19 -21.03 38.88
N SER A 51 -4.49 -20.61 40.11
CA SER A 51 -4.16 -21.37 41.32
C SER A 51 -4.88 -22.71 41.37
N ASN A 52 -4.31 -23.66 42.11
CA ASN A 52 -4.92 -24.94 42.51
C ASN A 52 -5.30 -25.89 41.38
N ILE A 53 -5.13 -25.54 40.10
CA ILE A 53 -5.48 -26.38 38.96
C ILE A 53 -4.29 -26.62 38.02
N ARG A 54 -4.44 -27.63 37.16
CA ARG A 54 -3.53 -27.92 36.05
C ARG A 54 -4.37 -28.23 34.81
N ALA A 55 -4.16 -27.46 33.75
CA ALA A 55 -4.71 -27.73 32.42
C ALA A 55 -3.61 -28.30 31.51
N GLY A 56 -4.04 -28.91 30.41
CA GLY A 56 -3.12 -29.49 29.42
C GLY A 56 -2.22 -28.46 28.74
N ALA A 57 -1.02 -28.90 28.35
CA ALA A 57 -0.09 -28.09 27.56
C ALA A 57 -0.50 -28.08 26.07
N MET A 58 -0.54 -26.90 25.46
CA MET A 58 -0.75 -26.78 24.02
C MET A 58 0.52 -27.15 23.23
N ALA A 59 0.32 -27.49 21.97
CA ALA A 59 1.37 -27.75 21.01
C ALA A 59 2.37 -26.57 20.94
N ARG A 60 3.65 -26.91 20.85
CA ARG A 60 4.75 -25.93 20.82
C ARG A 60 5.67 -26.26 19.65
N ARG A 61 5.88 -25.28 18.80
CA ARG A 61 6.88 -25.34 17.74
C ARG A 61 8.28 -25.22 18.33
N ALA A 62 9.19 -26.07 17.88
CA ALA A 62 10.60 -25.99 18.21
C ALA A 62 11.20 -24.64 17.75
N ALA A 63 12.14 -24.11 18.54
CA ALA A 63 12.84 -22.89 18.17
C ALA A 63 13.79 -23.15 16.98
N GLN A 64 13.77 -22.26 15.99
CA GLN A 64 14.71 -22.33 14.86
C GLN A 64 16.14 -22.08 15.38
N GLY A 65 17.05 -23.03 15.16
CA GLY A 65 18.47 -22.93 15.56
C GLY A 65 18.93 -23.93 16.62
N GLN A 66 18.04 -24.78 17.14
CA GLN A 66 18.41 -25.93 18.00
C GLN A 66 18.17 -27.23 17.22
N SER A 67 19.24 -27.94 16.85
CA SER A 67 19.19 -29.12 15.95
C SER A 67 18.38 -30.30 16.50
N ASP A 68 18.26 -30.42 17.82
CA ASP A 68 17.61 -31.56 18.48
C ASP A 68 16.20 -31.26 19.01
N ALA A 69 15.74 -30.01 18.88
CA ALA A 69 14.42 -29.62 19.38
C ALA A 69 13.32 -30.09 18.40
N LYS A 70 12.37 -30.90 18.91
CA LYS A 70 11.21 -31.37 18.15
C LYS A 70 9.95 -30.59 18.53
N ASP A 71 9.04 -30.45 17.58
CA ASP A 71 7.69 -29.92 17.84
C ASP A 71 6.99 -30.84 18.84
N THR A 72 6.34 -30.26 19.86
CA THR A 72 5.55 -31.02 20.83
C THR A 72 4.07 -30.89 20.48
N PRO A 73 3.29 -31.98 20.44
CA PRO A 73 1.86 -31.93 20.17
C PRO A 73 1.06 -31.35 21.35
N ASP A 74 -0.24 -31.12 21.15
CA ASP A 74 -1.15 -30.81 22.26
C ASP A 74 -1.25 -32.01 23.20
N GLU A 75 -1.32 -31.76 24.52
CA GLU A 75 -1.87 -32.74 25.46
C GLU A 75 -3.40 -32.87 25.22
N PRO A 76 -4.01 -34.04 25.49
CA PRO A 76 -5.45 -34.20 25.38
C PRO A 76 -6.22 -33.10 26.11
N TRP A 77 -7.26 -32.57 25.46
CA TRP A 77 -8.12 -31.48 25.95
C TRP A 77 -7.45 -30.12 26.15
N ALA A 78 -6.15 -29.96 25.87
CA ALA A 78 -5.43 -28.69 26.06
C ALA A 78 -5.98 -27.57 25.17
N PHE A 79 -6.24 -27.85 23.89
CA PHE A 79 -6.77 -26.85 22.96
C PHE A 79 -8.20 -26.44 23.34
N GLN A 80 -9.03 -27.39 23.75
CA GLN A 80 -10.42 -27.19 24.15
C GLN A 80 -10.49 -26.35 25.44
N ALA A 81 -9.60 -26.63 26.41
CA ALA A 81 -9.45 -25.81 27.61
C ALA A 81 -9.08 -24.37 27.27
N ARG A 82 -8.14 -24.17 26.33
CA ARG A 82 -7.79 -22.84 25.85
C ARG A 82 -8.97 -22.16 25.14
N GLU A 83 -9.67 -22.87 24.25
CA GLU A 83 -10.78 -22.31 23.47
C GLU A 83 -11.98 -21.95 24.36
N PHE A 84 -12.23 -22.74 25.40
CA PHE A 84 -13.23 -22.44 26.42
C PHE A 84 -12.95 -21.10 27.09
N LEU A 85 -11.72 -20.91 27.59
CA LEU A 85 -11.32 -19.62 28.17
C LEU A 85 -11.31 -18.50 27.13
N ARG A 86 -10.83 -18.76 25.91
CA ARG A 86 -10.72 -17.74 24.86
C ARG A 86 -12.09 -17.15 24.55
N LYS A 87 -13.08 -18.00 24.27
CA LYS A 87 -14.46 -17.59 23.97
C LYS A 87 -15.11 -16.83 25.13
N LYS A 88 -14.74 -17.16 26.36
CA LYS A 88 -15.33 -16.59 27.57
C LYS A 88 -14.69 -15.28 28.02
N LEU A 89 -13.37 -15.16 27.90
CA LEU A 89 -12.57 -14.13 28.56
C LEU A 89 -12.03 -13.05 27.63
N ILE A 90 -11.79 -13.35 26.36
CA ILE A 90 -11.08 -12.42 25.49
C ILE A 90 -11.79 -11.07 25.39
N GLY A 91 -11.07 -9.99 25.74
CA GLY A 91 -11.60 -8.63 25.76
C GLY A 91 -12.56 -8.31 26.92
N LYS A 92 -12.83 -9.24 27.84
CA LYS A 92 -13.62 -9.00 29.04
C LYS A 92 -12.77 -8.40 30.16
N GLU A 93 -13.41 -7.60 30.99
CA GLU A 93 -12.86 -7.16 32.28
C GLU A 93 -13.01 -8.30 33.28
N VAL A 94 -11.93 -8.58 34.00
CA VAL A 94 -11.87 -9.59 35.08
C VAL A 94 -11.28 -8.94 36.33
N CYS A 95 -11.62 -9.49 37.49
CA CYS A 95 -10.88 -9.22 38.71
C CYS A 95 -10.12 -10.46 39.17
N PHE A 96 -8.99 -10.25 39.83
CA PHE A 96 -8.12 -11.33 40.26
C PHE A 96 -7.37 -10.97 41.54
N THR A 97 -7.02 -11.99 42.31
CA THR A 97 -6.13 -11.91 43.46
C THR A 97 -4.83 -12.64 43.13
N VAL A 98 -3.70 -12.20 43.68
CA VAL A 98 -2.42 -12.92 43.55
C VAL A 98 -2.06 -13.51 44.89
N GLU A 99 -2.05 -14.83 44.95
CA GLU A 99 -1.87 -15.59 46.18
C GLU A 99 -0.41 -15.96 46.38
N ILE A 100 0.26 -16.40 45.30
CA ILE A 100 1.63 -16.90 45.35
C ILE A 100 2.43 -16.26 44.23
N LYS A 101 3.60 -15.70 44.58
CA LYS A 101 4.62 -15.30 43.63
C LYS A 101 5.85 -16.17 43.81
N THR A 102 6.21 -16.89 42.76
CA THR A 102 7.42 -17.75 42.76
C THR A 102 8.68 -16.90 42.67
N ALA A 103 9.83 -17.47 43.08
CA ALA A 103 11.14 -16.84 42.94
C ALA A 103 11.48 -16.44 41.49
N LEU A 104 10.94 -17.18 40.51
CA LEU A 104 11.08 -16.89 39.07
C LEU A 104 10.08 -15.84 38.55
N GLY A 105 9.35 -15.17 39.45
CA GLY A 105 8.42 -14.09 39.11
C GLY A 105 7.06 -14.54 38.56
N ARG A 106 6.77 -15.85 38.48
CA ARG A 106 5.43 -16.34 38.10
C ARG A 106 4.44 -16.10 39.22
N GLU A 107 3.27 -15.59 38.86
CA GLU A 107 2.22 -15.22 39.79
C GLU A 107 1.01 -16.15 39.61
N TYR A 108 0.57 -16.74 40.71
CA TYR A 108 -0.59 -17.63 40.78
C TYR A 108 -1.70 -16.96 41.57
N GLY A 109 -2.92 -17.10 41.07
CA GLY A 109 -4.07 -16.43 41.62
C GLY A 109 -5.40 -16.99 41.17
N MET A 110 -6.46 -16.48 41.80
CA MET A 110 -7.83 -16.70 41.41
C MET A 110 -8.29 -15.60 40.45
N VAL A 111 -9.08 -15.97 39.45
CA VAL A 111 -9.62 -15.05 38.46
C VAL A 111 -11.13 -15.20 38.42
N TYR A 112 -11.83 -14.07 38.47
CA TYR A 112 -13.28 -13.99 38.47
C TYR A 112 -13.74 -13.14 37.28
N LEU A 113 -14.76 -13.61 36.58
CA LEU A 113 -15.39 -12.86 35.51
C LEU A 113 -16.31 -11.79 36.09
N GLY A 114 -15.91 -10.53 36.00
CA GLY A 114 -16.65 -9.41 36.58
C GLY A 114 -15.74 -8.37 37.22
N LYS A 115 -16.32 -7.58 38.12
CA LYS A 115 -15.62 -6.47 38.81
C LYS A 115 -15.24 -6.80 40.26
N ASP A 116 -15.79 -7.89 40.79
CA ASP A 116 -15.59 -8.38 42.15
C ASP A 116 -15.59 -9.92 42.17
N THR A 117 -15.34 -10.48 43.35
CA THR A 117 -15.20 -11.93 43.58
C THR A 117 -16.55 -12.67 43.63
N THR A 118 -17.68 -12.00 43.41
CA THR A 118 -19.00 -12.66 43.31
C THR A 118 -19.24 -13.23 41.91
N GLY A 119 -18.43 -12.79 40.94
CA GLY A 119 -18.44 -13.30 39.58
C GLY A 119 -17.98 -14.74 39.47
N GLU A 120 -18.16 -15.32 38.30
CA GLU A 120 -17.79 -16.71 38.04
C GLU A 120 -16.28 -16.95 38.18
N ASN A 121 -15.90 -17.92 39.01
CA ASN A 121 -14.52 -18.36 39.17
C ASN A 121 -14.06 -19.19 37.97
N ILE A 122 -12.99 -18.75 37.32
CA ILE A 122 -12.48 -19.34 36.08
C ILE A 122 -11.84 -20.71 36.32
N ALA A 123 -11.20 -20.91 37.47
CA ALA A 123 -10.61 -22.21 37.79
C ALA A 123 -11.69 -23.27 38.01
N GLU A 124 -12.73 -22.91 38.78
CA GLU A 124 -13.91 -23.77 39.01
C GLU A 124 -14.58 -24.17 37.70
N SER A 125 -14.76 -23.22 36.79
CA SER A 125 -15.43 -23.45 35.51
C SER A 125 -14.67 -24.43 34.61
N LEU A 126 -13.32 -24.35 34.60
CA LEU A 126 -12.50 -25.33 33.88
C LEU A 126 -12.61 -26.73 34.48
N VAL A 127 -12.58 -26.86 35.80
CA VAL A 127 -12.67 -28.16 36.48
C VAL A 127 -14.06 -28.78 36.29
N ASN A 128 -15.12 -27.98 36.39
CA ASN A 128 -16.50 -28.41 36.19
C ASN A 128 -16.78 -28.94 34.78
N GLU A 129 -16.07 -28.44 33.76
CA GLU A 129 -16.16 -28.94 32.38
C GLU A 129 -15.15 -30.05 32.06
N GLY A 130 -14.36 -30.51 33.06
CA GLY A 130 -13.36 -31.56 32.85
C GLY A 130 -12.20 -31.10 31.95
N LEU A 131 -11.87 -29.81 31.97
CA LEU A 131 -10.80 -29.19 31.17
C LEU A 131 -9.53 -28.88 31.98
N ALA A 132 -9.58 -29.06 33.30
CA ALA A 132 -8.43 -29.01 34.19
C ALA A 132 -8.59 -29.99 35.36
N THR A 133 -7.48 -30.45 35.92
CA THR A 133 -7.43 -31.27 37.15
C THR A 133 -7.05 -30.42 38.36
N VAL A 134 -7.49 -30.81 39.54
CA VAL A 134 -7.12 -30.16 40.81
C VAL A 134 -5.73 -30.62 41.27
N ARG A 135 -4.87 -29.68 41.68
CA ARG A 135 -3.59 -29.98 42.32
C ARG A 135 -3.82 -30.37 43.77
N ARG A 136 -3.48 -31.61 44.12
CA ARG A 136 -3.65 -32.18 45.47
C ARG A 136 -2.35 -32.25 46.27
N GLU A 137 -1.21 -31.88 45.70
CA GLU A 137 0.07 -31.86 46.41
C GLU A 137 0.16 -30.63 47.34
N GLY A 138 0.55 -30.85 48.60
CA GLY A 138 0.75 -29.78 49.58
C GLY A 138 -0.50 -29.33 50.35
N ILE A 139 -1.55 -30.18 50.41
CA ILE A 139 -2.77 -29.93 51.22
C ILE A 139 -2.37 -29.64 52.67
N ARG A 140 -2.35 -28.36 53.05
CA ARG A 140 -2.51 -27.96 54.45
C ARG A 140 -4.01 -27.93 54.66
N GLY A 141 -4.51 -28.89 55.43
CA GLY A 141 -5.94 -29.05 55.68
C GLY A 141 -6.63 -27.71 55.99
N ASN A 142 -7.85 -27.55 55.45
CA ASN A 142 -8.79 -26.45 55.65
C ASN A 142 -8.76 -25.24 54.67
N ASN A 143 -8.52 -25.43 53.36
CA ASN A 143 -8.84 -24.41 52.34
C ASN A 143 -10.21 -24.70 51.67
N PRO A 144 -11.28 -23.90 51.95
CA PRO A 144 -12.61 -24.07 51.36
C PRO A 144 -12.63 -24.02 49.83
N ASP A 145 -11.83 -23.15 49.21
CA ASP A 145 -11.80 -22.99 47.75
C ASP A 145 -11.23 -24.24 47.06
N GLN A 146 -10.28 -24.91 47.70
CA GLN A 146 -9.72 -26.17 47.20
C GLN A 146 -10.70 -27.34 47.40
N ALA A 147 -11.45 -27.36 48.50
CA ALA A 147 -12.51 -28.35 48.71
C ALA A 147 -13.59 -28.23 47.62
N ARG A 148 -14.01 -27.00 47.31
CA ARG A 148 -14.96 -26.71 46.24
C ARG A 148 -14.48 -27.21 44.88
N LEU A 149 -13.20 -26.99 44.54
CA LEU A 149 -12.62 -27.51 43.30
C LEU A 149 -12.63 -29.04 43.24
N CYS A 150 -12.35 -29.74 44.36
CA CYS A 150 -12.43 -31.20 44.41
C CYS A 150 -13.86 -31.70 44.15
N GLU A 151 -14.88 -31.07 44.74
CA GLU A 151 -16.29 -31.41 44.49
C GLU A 151 -16.66 -31.27 43.01
N LEU A 152 -16.25 -30.16 42.38
CA LEU A 152 -16.50 -29.92 40.96
C LEU A 152 -15.77 -30.93 40.07
N GLU A 153 -14.58 -31.38 40.46
CA GLU A 153 -13.84 -32.42 39.76
C GLU A 153 -14.56 -33.77 39.83
N ASP A 154 -15.08 -34.13 41.00
CA ASP A 154 -15.82 -35.39 41.17
C ASP A 154 -17.18 -35.34 40.46
N GLN A 155 -17.81 -34.16 40.37
CA GLN A 155 -18.99 -33.92 39.54
C GLN A 155 -18.68 -34.08 38.05
N SER A 156 -17.57 -33.51 37.56
CA SER A 156 -17.20 -33.60 36.14
C SER A 156 -16.77 -35.00 35.74
N LYS A 157 -16.14 -35.77 36.65
CA LYS A 157 -15.90 -37.21 36.51
C LYS A 157 -17.21 -38.00 36.39
N SER A 158 -18.12 -37.80 37.33
CA SER A 158 -19.42 -38.50 37.35
C SER A 158 -20.25 -38.20 36.10
N SER A 159 -20.11 -36.98 35.57
CA SER A 159 -20.79 -36.53 34.35
C SER A 159 -20.02 -36.87 33.07
N LYS A 160 -18.87 -37.56 33.15
CA LYS A 160 -18.00 -37.94 32.03
C LYS A 160 -17.65 -36.77 31.09
N LYS A 161 -17.39 -35.59 31.64
CA LYS A 161 -17.08 -34.38 30.87
C LYS A 161 -15.59 -34.28 30.53
N GLY A 162 -15.28 -33.72 29.36
CA GLY A 162 -13.92 -33.40 28.94
C GLY A 162 -12.97 -34.59 29.07
N MET A 163 -11.87 -34.42 29.81
CA MET A 163 -10.88 -35.47 30.04
C MET A 163 -11.40 -36.72 30.76
N TRP A 164 -12.57 -36.64 31.37
CA TRP A 164 -13.24 -37.76 32.03
C TRP A 164 -14.19 -38.54 31.11
N SER A 165 -14.34 -38.10 29.87
CA SER A 165 -15.06 -38.87 28.84
C SER A 165 -14.28 -40.13 28.44
N GLU A 166 -15.00 -41.08 27.85
CA GLU A 166 -14.39 -42.31 27.35
C GLU A 166 -13.53 -42.05 26.10
N GLY A 167 -12.43 -42.78 25.93
CA GLY A 167 -11.58 -42.70 24.73
C GLY A 167 -10.35 -41.78 24.83
N GLY A 168 -9.98 -41.31 26.02
CA GLY A 168 -8.66 -40.69 26.30
C GLY A 168 -8.37 -39.36 25.60
N GLY A 169 -9.32 -38.81 24.85
CA GLY A 169 -9.23 -37.49 24.21
C GLY A 169 -8.30 -37.41 23.01
N ALA A 170 -7.88 -38.51 22.36
CA ALA A 170 -6.96 -38.43 21.22
C ALA A 170 -7.48 -37.54 20.06
N HIS A 171 -8.80 -37.55 19.81
CA HIS A 171 -9.47 -36.71 18.80
C HIS A 171 -9.41 -35.20 19.09
N THR A 172 -8.95 -34.81 20.28
CA THR A 172 -8.83 -33.41 20.69
C THR A 172 -7.48 -32.80 20.35
N ILE A 173 -6.48 -33.65 20.06
CA ILE A 173 -5.12 -33.27 19.72
C ILE A 173 -5.11 -32.80 18.26
N ARG A 174 -4.67 -31.56 18.02
CA ARG A 174 -4.63 -31.01 16.66
C ARG A 174 -3.39 -31.50 15.94
N ASP A 175 -3.57 -31.83 14.66
CA ASP A 175 -2.48 -31.91 13.69
C ASP A 175 -2.14 -30.50 13.18
N VAL A 176 -1.33 -29.77 13.97
CA VAL A 176 -0.98 -28.37 13.66
C VAL A 176 0.04 -28.33 12.52
N LYS A 177 -0.34 -27.71 11.42
CA LYS A 177 0.49 -27.63 10.21
C LYS A 177 1.21 -26.28 10.17
N TYR A 178 2.52 -26.29 10.38
CA TYR A 178 3.33 -25.06 10.43
C TYR A 178 3.87 -24.58 9.07
N THR A 179 3.79 -25.44 8.05
CA THR A 179 4.27 -25.20 6.69
C THR A 179 3.23 -25.69 5.70
N ILE A 180 2.98 -24.92 4.64
CA ILE A 180 2.15 -25.35 3.50
C ILE A 180 3.09 -25.81 2.39
N GLU A 181 2.93 -27.04 1.89
CA GLU A 181 3.82 -27.59 0.85
C GLU A 181 3.78 -26.77 -0.44
N ASN A 182 2.57 -26.46 -0.93
CA ASN A 182 2.37 -25.62 -2.11
C ASN A 182 1.44 -24.44 -1.78
N PRO A 183 1.99 -23.32 -1.28
CA PRO A 183 1.20 -22.16 -0.87
C PRO A 183 0.31 -21.62 -1.98
N ARG A 184 0.80 -21.57 -3.23
CA ARG A 184 0.04 -21.04 -4.38
C ARG A 184 -1.19 -21.88 -4.65
N ASN A 185 -1.02 -23.19 -4.82
CA ASN A 185 -2.14 -24.09 -5.05
C ASN A 185 -3.14 -24.07 -3.87
N PHE A 186 -2.64 -24.01 -2.63
CA PHE A 186 -3.48 -23.89 -1.45
C PHE A 186 -4.37 -22.64 -1.53
N VAL A 187 -3.80 -21.46 -1.75
CA VAL A 187 -4.57 -20.20 -1.87
C VAL A 187 -5.53 -20.23 -3.06
N ASP A 188 -5.08 -20.68 -4.23
CA ASP A 188 -5.89 -20.70 -5.45
C ASP A 188 -7.10 -21.64 -5.32
N SER A 189 -6.93 -22.80 -4.66
CA SER A 189 -8.00 -23.79 -4.44
C SER A 189 -9.14 -23.28 -3.55
N LEU A 190 -8.88 -22.23 -2.77
CA LEU A 190 -9.85 -21.65 -1.84
C LEU A 190 -10.70 -20.57 -2.52
N HIS A 191 -10.40 -20.21 -3.77
CA HIS A 191 -11.20 -19.32 -4.63
C HIS A 191 -11.61 -18.01 -3.94
N GLN A 192 -10.71 -17.43 -3.14
CA GLN A 192 -10.92 -16.21 -2.37
C GLN A 192 -12.17 -16.25 -1.47
N LYS A 193 -12.63 -17.44 -1.08
CA LYS A 193 -13.73 -17.59 -0.12
C LYS A 193 -13.23 -17.28 1.30
N PRO A 194 -14.04 -16.60 2.14
CA PRO A 194 -13.67 -16.36 3.53
C PRO A 194 -13.50 -17.67 4.30
N ILE A 195 -12.40 -17.79 5.05
CA ILE A 195 -12.06 -18.97 5.85
C ILE A 195 -12.06 -18.60 7.32
N ASN A 196 -12.71 -19.40 8.15
CA ASN A 196 -12.70 -19.20 9.60
C ASN A 196 -11.28 -19.38 10.14
N ALA A 197 -10.83 -18.44 10.96
CA ALA A 197 -9.51 -18.48 11.56
C ALA A 197 -9.50 -17.83 12.94
N ILE A 198 -8.44 -18.12 13.69
CA ILE A 198 -8.16 -17.49 14.99
C ILE A 198 -6.84 -16.74 14.87
N ILE A 199 -6.82 -15.46 15.22
CA ILE A 199 -5.58 -14.68 15.23
C ILE A 199 -4.76 -15.07 16.47
N GLU A 200 -3.62 -15.72 16.27
CA GLU A 200 -2.81 -16.27 17.36
C GLU A 200 -1.78 -15.30 17.90
N HIS A 201 -1.22 -14.48 17.01
CA HIS A 201 -0.17 -13.53 17.35
C HIS A 201 -0.21 -12.35 16.41
N VAL A 202 0.17 -11.17 16.89
CA VAL A 202 0.32 -9.95 16.09
C VAL A 202 1.79 -9.56 16.12
N ARG A 203 2.45 -9.63 14.97
CA ARG A 203 3.88 -9.26 14.85
C ARG A 203 4.03 -7.74 14.84
N ASP A 204 3.26 -7.10 13.98
CA ASP A 204 3.10 -5.65 13.85
C ASP A 204 1.65 -5.33 13.44
N GLY A 205 1.31 -4.06 13.22
CA GLY A 205 -0.06 -3.65 12.90
C GLY A 205 -0.67 -4.35 11.68
N SER A 206 0.14 -4.77 10.71
CA SER A 206 -0.29 -5.34 9.42
C SER A 206 0.12 -6.79 9.19
N VAL A 207 0.83 -7.42 10.13
CA VAL A 207 1.30 -8.80 10.02
C VAL A 207 0.91 -9.61 11.25
N VAL A 208 0.15 -10.69 11.03
CA VAL A 208 -0.37 -11.57 12.07
C VAL A 208 -0.02 -13.04 11.80
N ARG A 209 -0.08 -13.87 12.84
CA ARG A 209 -0.15 -15.33 12.72
C ARG A 209 -1.60 -15.73 12.93
N ALA A 210 -2.12 -16.55 12.01
CA ALA A 210 -3.49 -17.02 12.06
C ALA A 210 -3.52 -18.56 12.03
N LEU A 211 -4.39 -19.15 12.85
CA LEU A 211 -4.73 -20.56 12.80
C LEU A 211 -5.95 -20.72 11.90
N LEU A 212 -5.77 -21.25 10.69
CA LEU A 212 -6.85 -21.50 9.73
C LEU A 212 -7.61 -22.78 10.13
N LEU A 213 -8.94 -22.72 10.06
CA LEU A 213 -9.84 -23.82 10.35
C LEU A 213 -10.45 -24.39 9.06
N PRO A 214 -10.80 -25.68 9.02
CA PRO A 214 -10.75 -26.65 10.12
C PRO A 214 -9.39 -27.37 10.29
N ASP A 215 -8.48 -27.28 9.32
CA ASP A 215 -7.30 -28.17 9.24
C ASP A 215 -6.08 -27.73 10.05
N TYR A 216 -6.22 -26.68 10.87
CA TYR A 216 -5.21 -26.19 11.80
C TYR A 216 -3.86 -25.77 11.17
N TYR A 217 -3.92 -25.11 10.02
CA TYR A 217 -2.74 -24.46 9.43
C TYR A 217 -2.38 -23.19 10.20
N LEU A 218 -1.18 -23.14 10.78
CA LEU A 218 -0.66 -21.95 11.45
C LEU A 218 0.20 -21.13 10.50
N VAL A 219 -0.42 -20.14 9.86
CA VAL A 219 0.15 -19.33 8.77
C VAL A 219 0.51 -17.92 9.20
N THR A 220 1.36 -17.25 8.42
CA THR A 220 1.58 -15.81 8.55
C THR A 220 0.72 -15.09 7.51
N VAL A 221 -0.12 -14.16 7.97
CA VAL A 221 -0.95 -13.32 7.11
C VAL A 221 -0.44 -11.88 7.18
N MET A 222 -0.16 -11.30 6.02
CA MET A 222 0.13 -9.89 5.85
C MET A 222 -1.08 -9.23 5.17
N LEU A 223 -1.53 -8.10 5.71
CA LEU A 223 -2.65 -7.37 5.14
C LEU A 223 -2.30 -6.86 3.74
N SER A 224 -3.09 -7.27 2.77
CA SER A 224 -3.01 -6.84 1.37
C SER A 224 -3.25 -5.33 1.20
N GLY A 225 -2.52 -4.70 0.29
CA GLY A 225 -2.70 -3.29 -0.07
C GLY A 225 -2.17 -2.28 0.95
N VAL A 226 -1.71 -2.69 2.13
CA VAL A 226 -1.23 -1.78 3.18
C VAL A 226 0.08 -2.22 3.83
N LYS A 227 0.75 -1.27 4.49
CA LYS A 227 1.90 -1.55 5.35
C LYS A 227 1.89 -0.65 6.59
N CYS A 228 2.03 -1.26 7.76
CA CYS A 228 2.29 -0.55 9.02
C CYS A 228 3.79 -0.31 9.24
N PRO A 229 4.17 0.66 10.09
CA PRO A 229 5.51 0.73 10.67
C PRO A 229 5.88 -0.59 11.36
N THR A 230 7.14 -0.99 11.23
CA THR A 230 7.65 -2.29 11.64
C THR A 230 8.70 -2.17 12.75
N PHE A 231 9.08 -3.32 13.33
CA PHE A 231 10.20 -3.41 14.26
C PHE A 231 11.44 -3.81 13.46
N LYS A 232 12.47 -2.96 13.44
CA LYS A 232 13.74 -3.26 12.78
C LYS A 232 14.58 -4.11 13.71
N ARG A 233 15.17 -5.17 13.17
CA ARG A 233 16.07 -6.04 13.92
C ARG A 233 17.50 -5.57 13.71
N GLU A 234 18.15 -5.16 14.77
CA GLU A 234 19.55 -4.75 14.79
C GLU A 234 20.47 -5.99 14.72
N GLY A 235 21.75 -5.77 14.40
CA GLY A 235 22.74 -6.86 14.23
C GLY A 235 23.01 -7.69 15.51
N ASP A 236 22.73 -7.13 16.68
CA ASP A 236 22.82 -7.80 17.99
C ASP A 236 21.55 -8.61 18.35
N GLY A 237 20.54 -8.58 17.48
CA GLY A 237 19.26 -9.25 17.67
C GLY A 237 18.21 -8.44 18.43
N THR A 238 18.52 -7.21 18.88
CA THR A 238 17.53 -6.31 19.49
C THR A 238 16.55 -5.76 18.43
N GLU A 239 15.31 -5.49 18.83
CA GLU A 239 14.28 -4.93 17.95
C GLU A 239 13.98 -3.47 18.31
N SER A 240 14.23 -2.55 17.36
CA SER A 240 13.94 -1.12 17.48
C SER A 240 12.64 -0.77 16.74
N PRO A 241 11.62 -0.18 17.40
CA PRO A 241 10.36 0.17 16.74
C PRO A 241 10.52 1.38 15.83
N GLU A 242 10.02 1.30 14.59
CA GLU A 242 9.76 2.50 13.78
C GLU A 242 8.71 3.40 14.48
N PRO A 243 8.67 4.72 14.19
CA PRO A 243 7.64 5.60 14.72
C PRO A 243 6.23 5.03 14.49
N PHE A 244 5.43 4.99 15.56
CA PHE A 244 4.07 4.42 15.60
C PHE A 244 3.96 2.89 15.43
N ALA A 245 5.06 2.13 15.40
CA ALA A 245 5.01 0.66 15.24
C ALA A 245 4.33 -0.04 16.44
N ALA A 246 4.66 0.36 17.67
CA ALA A 246 4.08 -0.20 18.89
C ALA A 246 2.59 0.11 19.02
N GLU A 247 2.18 1.33 18.66
CA GLU A 247 0.81 1.79 18.67
C GLU A 247 -0.03 1.11 17.58
N ALA A 248 0.53 0.95 16.38
CA ALA A 248 -0.12 0.20 15.29
C ALA A 248 -0.30 -1.29 15.67
N LYS A 249 0.72 -1.91 16.27
CA LYS A 249 0.62 -3.28 16.80
C LYS A 249 -0.48 -3.37 17.86
N PHE A 250 -0.49 -2.47 18.84
CA PHE A 250 -1.51 -2.44 19.89
C PHE A 250 -2.93 -2.21 19.32
N PHE A 251 -3.06 -1.38 18.28
CA PHE A 251 -4.32 -1.13 17.61
C PHE A 251 -4.94 -2.42 17.04
N THR A 252 -4.11 -3.25 16.40
CA THR A 252 -4.51 -4.57 15.89
C THR A 252 -4.70 -5.59 17.01
N GLU A 253 -3.78 -5.68 17.98
CA GLU A 253 -3.87 -6.62 19.12
C GLU A 253 -5.14 -6.44 19.94
N SER A 254 -5.46 -5.20 20.31
CA SER A 254 -6.61 -4.88 21.15
C SER A 254 -7.96 -5.24 20.49
N ARG A 255 -7.98 -5.42 19.17
CA ARG A 255 -9.17 -5.74 18.37
C ARG A 255 -9.23 -7.20 17.94
N LEU A 256 -8.11 -7.77 17.49
CA LEU A 256 -8.11 -9.05 16.78
C LEU A 256 -7.40 -10.19 17.51
N LEU A 257 -6.49 -9.93 18.45
CA LEU A 257 -5.71 -11.00 19.11
C LEU A 257 -6.64 -12.04 19.75
N GLN A 258 -6.54 -13.30 19.37
CA GLN A 258 -7.37 -14.42 19.81
C GLN A 258 -8.89 -14.26 19.58
N ARG A 259 -9.29 -13.43 18.60
CA ARG A 259 -10.69 -13.35 18.14
C ARG A 259 -10.91 -14.34 16.99
N ASP A 260 -12.15 -14.81 16.89
CA ASP A 260 -12.65 -15.50 15.71
C ASP A 260 -12.81 -14.48 14.58
N VAL A 261 -12.23 -14.77 13.43
CA VAL A 261 -12.26 -13.94 12.24
C VAL A 261 -12.53 -14.80 11.02
N GLN A 262 -12.87 -14.15 9.92
CA GLN A 262 -12.76 -14.76 8.61
C GLN A 262 -11.60 -14.12 7.85
N ILE A 263 -10.82 -14.91 7.12
CA ILE A 263 -9.70 -14.41 6.33
C ILE A 263 -9.94 -14.80 4.87
N ILE A 264 -9.84 -13.81 3.97
CA ILE A 264 -9.77 -14.04 2.54
C ILE A 264 -8.30 -14.17 2.18
N LEU A 265 -7.89 -15.32 1.64
CA LEU A 265 -6.54 -15.54 1.14
C LEU A 265 -6.50 -15.11 -0.32
N GLU A 266 -5.72 -14.06 -0.63
CA GLU A 266 -5.75 -13.40 -1.94
C GLU A 266 -4.54 -13.76 -2.80
N SER A 267 -3.37 -13.90 -2.16
CA SER A 267 -2.12 -14.28 -2.83
C SER A 267 -1.09 -14.80 -1.83
N CYS A 268 0.02 -15.36 -2.30
CA CYS A 268 1.11 -15.82 -1.43
C CYS A 268 2.45 -15.82 -2.18
N PRO A 269 3.34 -14.83 -1.96
CA PRO A 269 4.66 -14.85 -2.57
C PRO A 269 5.53 -16.02 -2.08
N ASN A 270 5.29 -16.50 -0.85
CA ASN A 270 5.98 -17.62 -0.21
C ASN A 270 5.08 -18.23 0.89
N GLN A 271 5.61 -18.60 2.07
CA GLN A 271 4.80 -19.02 3.23
C GLN A 271 4.00 -17.88 3.88
N ILE A 272 4.22 -16.63 3.46
CA ILE A 272 3.42 -15.47 3.84
C ILE A 272 2.24 -15.39 2.89
N ILE A 273 1.04 -15.34 3.46
CA ILE A 273 -0.20 -15.14 2.72
C ILE A 273 -0.55 -13.66 2.76
N LEU A 274 -0.85 -13.10 1.60
CA LEU A 274 -1.50 -11.79 1.47
C LEU A 274 -3.00 -12.01 1.58
N GLY A 275 -3.66 -11.26 2.44
CA GLY A 275 -5.09 -11.41 2.62
C GLY A 275 -5.76 -10.34 3.44
N THR A 276 -7.08 -10.43 3.49
CA THR A 276 -7.94 -9.50 4.22
C THR A 276 -8.59 -10.19 5.41
N ILE A 277 -8.52 -9.56 6.60
CA ILE A 277 -9.16 -10.06 7.82
C ILE A 277 -10.52 -9.37 7.98
N LEU A 278 -11.57 -10.18 8.01
CA LEU A 278 -12.95 -9.78 8.21
C LEU A 278 -13.38 -10.08 9.65
N HIS A 279 -13.98 -9.08 10.27
CA HIS A 279 -14.59 -9.17 11.60
C HIS A 279 -15.90 -8.36 11.60
N PRO A 280 -16.96 -8.77 12.33
CA PRO A 280 -18.23 -8.05 12.34
C PRO A 280 -18.13 -6.56 12.71
N ASN A 281 -17.15 -6.20 13.54
CA ASN A 281 -16.90 -4.80 13.95
C ASN A 281 -16.12 -3.96 12.93
N GLY A 282 -15.78 -4.50 11.76
CA GLY A 282 -15.15 -3.77 10.66
C GLY A 282 -13.88 -4.41 10.10
N ASN A 283 -13.44 -3.86 8.97
CA ASN A 283 -12.23 -4.27 8.25
C ASN A 283 -10.98 -3.60 8.85
N ILE A 284 -10.08 -4.39 9.42
CA ILE A 284 -8.89 -3.87 10.10
C ILE A 284 -7.95 -3.09 9.15
N THR A 285 -7.89 -3.48 7.88
CA THR A 285 -7.06 -2.84 6.86
C THR A 285 -7.48 -1.38 6.65
N GLU A 286 -8.79 -1.13 6.51
CA GLU A 286 -9.35 0.21 6.36
C GLU A 286 -9.18 1.05 7.64
N LEU A 287 -9.38 0.44 8.81
CA LEU A 287 -9.26 1.12 10.10
C LEU A 287 -7.82 1.59 10.37
N LEU A 288 -6.82 0.76 10.06
CA LEU A 288 -5.41 1.12 10.18
C LEU A 288 -5.04 2.31 9.30
N LEU A 289 -5.51 2.34 8.06
CA LEU A 289 -5.30 3.49 7.16
C LEU A 289 -6.00 4.74 7.67
N LYS A 290 -7.29 4.64 8.03
CA LYS A 290 -8.10 5.78 8.48
C LYS A 290 -7.52 6.44 9.72
N GLU A 291 -6.96 5.66 10.63
CA GLU A 291 -6.29 6.15 11.83
C GLU A 291 -4.82 6.54 11.61
N GLY A 292 -4.28 6.40 10.40
CA GLY A 292 -2.90 6.79 10.07
C GLY A 292 -1.84 5.87 10.67
N PHE A 293 -2.19 4.62 10.98
CA PHE A 293 -1.23 3.59 11.42
C PHE A 293 -0.64 2.80 10.24
N ALA A 294 -1.17 2.97 9.04
CA ALA A 294 -0.70 2.32 7.83
C ALA A 294 -0.70 3.29 6.65
N ARG A 295 0.07 2.92 5.63
CA ARG A 295 0.03 3.52 4.28
C ARG A 295 -0.34 2.47 3.24
N CYS A 296 -0.91 2.89 2.13
CA CYS A 296 -1.17 2.04 0.98
C CYS A 296 0.14 1.59 0.32
N VAL A 297 0.19 0.36 -0.19
CA VAL A 297 1.33 -0.16 -0.96
C VAL A 297 0.87 -0.73 -2.30
N ASP A 298 1.44 -0.21 -3.39
CA ASP A 298 0.92 -0.47 -4.74
C ASP A 298 1.16 -1.92 -5.21
N TRP A 299 2.28 -2.54 -4.81
CA TRP A 299 2.67 -3.88 -5.26
C TRP A 299 1.71 -4.99 -4.81
N SER A 300 0.96 -4.78 -3.72
CA SER A 300 -0.08 -5.70 -3.24
C SER A 300 -1.49 -5.10 -3.30
N MET A 301 -1.64 -3.89 -3.85
CA MET A 301 -2.96 -3.26 -4.00
C MET A 301 -3.85 -4.04 -4.98
N ALA A 302 -3.26 -4.57 -6.05
CA ALA A 302 -3.99 -5.28 -7.10
C ALA A 302 -4.62 -6.61 -6.65
N VAL A 303 -4.11 -7.22 -5.56
CA VAL A 303 -4.65 -8.48 -5.03
C VAL A 303 -5.77 -8.24 -4.01
N TYR A 304 -5.93 -7.01 -3.51
CA TYR A 304 -6.97 -6.68 -2.55
C TYR A 304 -8.37 -6.77 -3.16
N THR A 305 -9.23 -7.58 -2.54
CA THR A 305 -10.53 -7.95 -3.11
C THR A 305 -11.72 -7.13 -2.60
N GLN A 306 -11.53 -6.25 -1.61
CA GLN A 306 -12.64 -5.54 -0.94
C GLN A 306 -12.87 -4.09 -1.42
N GLY A 307 -12.20 -3.69 -2.50
CA GLY A 307 -12.30 -2.36 -3.11
C GLY A 307 -11.10 -1.46 -2.78
N ALA A 308 -10.12 -1.40 -3.67
CA ALA A 308 -8.89 -0.60 -3.49
C ALA A 308 -9.17 0.89 -3.28
N GLU A 309 -10.24 1.41 -3.89
CA GLU A 309 -10.71 2.79 -3.73
C GLU A 309 -11.04 3.15 -2.28
N LYS A 310 -11.52 2.18 -1.48
CA LYS A 310 -11.79 2.40 -0.05
C LYS A 310 -10.50 2.60 0.74
N LEU A 311 -9.45 1.83 0.42
CA LEU A 311 -8.14 1.98 1.04
C LEU A 311 -7.54 3.36 0.71
N ARG A 312 -7.60 3.76 -0.56
CA ARG A 312 -7.14 5.09 -0.99
C ARG A 312 -7.91 6.21 -0.30
N ALA A 313 -9.22 6.09 -0.17
CA ALA A 313 -10.04 7.07 0.53
C ALA A 313 -9.69 7.16 2.03
N ALA A 314 -9.48 6.02 2.69
CA ALA A 314 -9.08 5.97 4.10
C ALA A 314 -7.71 6.62 4.34
N GLU A 315 -6.72 6.31 3.49
CA GLU A 315 -5.39 6.93 3.55
C GLU A 315 -5.47 8.45 3.29
N ARG A 316 -6.24 8.87 2.28
CA ARG A 316 -6.43 10.30 1.97
C ARG A 316 -7.00 11.07 3.16
N SER A 317 -8.02 10.52 3.81
CA SER A 317 -8.61 11.12 5.01
C SER A 317 -7.59 11.24 6.15
N ALA A 318 -6.70 10.25 6.31
CA ALA A 318 -5.64 10.31 7.32
C ALA A 318 -4.56 11.35 6.99
N LYS A 319 -4.17 11.49 5.71
CA LYS A 319 -3.27 12.54 5.22
C LYS A 319 -3.83 13.95 5.44
N GLU A 320 -5.10 14.17 5.09
CA GLU A 320 -5.79 15.45 5.26
C GLU A 320 -5.86 15.88 6.73
N ARG A 321 -6.10 14.92 7.64
CA ARG A 321 -6.12 15.16 9.09
C ARG A 321 -4.73 15.18 9.75
N LYS A 322 -3.66 14.91 8.98
CA LYS A 322 -2.27 14.80 9.47
C LYS A 322 -2.12 13.91 10.72
N VAL A 323 -2.74 12.74 10.71
CA VAL A 323 -2.73 11.83 11.87
C VAL A 323 -1.55 10.86 11.83
N ARG A 324 -0.88 10.68 12.98
CA ARG A 324 0.17 9.68 13.25
C ARG A 324 1.30 9.72 12.22
N ILE A 325 1.44 8.71 11.34
CA ILE A 325 2.52 8.67 10.34
C ILE A 325 2.45 9.87 9.37
N TRP A 326 1.30 10.55 9.29
CA TRP A 326 1.08 11.72 8.45
C TRP A 326 1.22 13.06 9.19
N LYS A 327 1.69 13.08 10.45
CA LYS A 327 1.81 14.33 11.24
C LYS A 327 2.65 15.41 10.55
N ASP A 328 3.71 14.98 9.85
CA ASP A 328 4.66 15.85 9.15
C ASP A 328 4.41 15.85 7.63
N TYR A 329 3.25 15.35 7.17
CA TYR A 329 2.94 15.26 5.75
C TYR A 329 2.78 16.65 5.12
N VAL A 330 3.51 16.86 4.01
CA VAL A 330 3.41 18.04 3.15
C VAL A 330 2.97 17.56 1.76
N ALA A 331 1.79 17.99 1.33
CA ALA A 331 1.29 17.64 0.01
C ALA A 331 2.19 18.23 -1.10
N PRO A 332 2.41 17.53 -2.23
CA PRO A 332 3.19 18.05 -3.36
C PRO A 332 2.67 19.37 -3.94
N THR A 333 1.40 19.69 -3.69
CA THR A 333 0.73 20.92 -4.12
C THR A 333 0.46 21.88 -2.96
N ALA A 334 1.04 21.67 -1.78
CA ALA A 334 0.72 22.45 -0.57
C ALA A 334 0.98 23.96 -0.74
N ASN A 335 1.97 24.32 -1.56
CA ASN A 335 2.36 25.71 -1.81
C ASN A 335 1.68 26.32 -3.05
N LEU A 336 0.71 25.63 -3.67
CA LEU A 336 -0.01 26.12 -4.84
C LEU A 336 -1.37 26.70 -4.47
N ASP A 337 -1.65 27.90 -4.96
CA ASP A 337 -2.98 28.48 -4.90
C ASP A 337 -3.99 27.61 -5.66
N GLN A 338 -5.27 27.65 -5.23
CA GLN A 338 -6.32 26.86 -5.86
C GLN A 338 -6.47 27.13 -7.38
N LYS A 339 -6.30 28.39 -7.80
CA LYS A 339 -6.33 28.82 -9.21
C LYS A 339 -5.18 28.22 -10.04
N ASP A 340 -4.05 27.95 -9.42
CA ASP A 340 -2.86 27.39 -10.07
C ASP A 340 -2.86 25.86 -10.01
N ARG A 341 -3.60 25.29 -9.06
CA ARG A 341 -3.82 23.85 -8.94
C ARG A 341 -4.84 23.34 -9.96
N GLN A 342 -5.91 24.08 -10.22
CA GLN A 342 -6.96 23.68 -11.16
C GLN A 342 -7.35 24.85 -12.06
N PHE A 343 -7.21 24.68 -13.37
CA PHE A 343 -7.53 25.72 -14.34
C PHE A 343 -7.96 25.15 -15.69
N VAL A 344 -8.63 25.98 -16.49
CA VAL A 344 -8.98 25.69 -17.89
C VAL A 344 -8.01 26.45 -18.79
N ALA A 345 -7.44 25.77 -19.77
CA ALA A 345 -6.51 26.38 -20.71
C ALA A 345 -6.71 25.85 -22.14
N LYS A 346 -6.37 26.65 -23.14
CA LYS A 346 -6.41 26.25 -24.56
C LYS A 346 -5.07 25.62 -24.95
N VAL A 347 -5.06 24.43 -25.53
CA VAL A 347 -3.82 23.79 -25.98
C VAL A 347 -3.33 24.47 -27.26
N MET A 348 -2.12 25.03 -27.20
CA MET A 348 -1.53 25.80 -28.29
C MET A 348 -0.45 25.03 -29.04
N GLN A 349 0.25 24.12 -28.36
CA GLN A 349 1.30 23.30 -28.96
C GLN A 349 1.46 22.00 -28.20
N VAL A 350 1.61 20.89 -28.91
CA VAL A 350 2.11 19.63 -28.35
C VAL A 350 3.62 19.59 -28.59
N VAL A 351 4.39 19.72 -27.52
CA VAL A 351 5.87 19.73 -27.56
C VAL A 351 6.38 18.30 -27.74
N ASN A 352 5.81 17.36 -26.99
CA ASN A 352 6.16 15.94 -27.02
C ASN A 352 4.94 15.08 -26.66
N ALA A 353 5.07 13.75 -26.70
CA ALA A 353 4.02 12.80 -26.32
C ALA A 353 3.58 12.86 -24.83
N ASP A 354 4.20 13.72 -24.03
CA ASP A 354 3.83 13.99 -22.64
C ASP A 354 3.80 15.50 -22.29
N ALA A 355 4.18 16.40 -23.21
CA ALA A 355 4.39 17.82 -22.91
C ALA A 355 3.61 18.71 -23.87
N MET A 356 2.93 19.73 -23.35
CA MET A 356 2.16 20.68 -24.14
C MET A 356 2.25 22.10 -23.59
N VAL A 357 2.19 23.08 -24.50
CA VAL A 357 2.04 24.49 -24.18
C VAL A 357 0.55 24.82 -24.22
N VAL A 358 0.07 25.44 -23.15
CA VAL A 358 -1.31 25.89 -23.00
C VAL A 358 -1.37 27.40 -22.80
N LYS A 359 -2.42 28.03 -23.32
CA LYS A 359 -2.72 29.45 -23.11
C LYS A 359 -3.84 29.58 -22.09
N LEU A 360 -3.55 30.27 -20.99
CA LEU A 360 -4.49 30.59 -19.93
C LEU A 360 -5.47 31.68 -20.39
N ASN A 361 -6.58 31.84 -19.67
CA ASN A 361 -7.54 32.93 -19.94
C ASN A 361 -6.91 34.33 -19.76
N SER A 362 -5.85 34.45 -18.96
CA SER A 362 -5.05 35.68 -18.82
C SER A 362 -4.26 36.04 -20.08
N GLY A 363 -4.14 35.12 -21.05
CA GLY A 363 -3.27 35.26 -22.21
C GLY A 363 -1.86 34.67 -22.01
N GLU A 364 -1.49 34.32 -20.78
CA GLU A 364 -0.21 33.71 -20.44
C GLU A 364 -0.06 32.30 -21.02
N TYR A 365 1.16 31.97 -21.45
CA TYR A 365 1.54 30.65 -21.95
C TYR A 365 2.28 29.85 -20.89
N LYS A 366 1.84 28.61 -20.65
CA LYS A 366 2.44 27.70 -19.67
C LYS A 366 2.75 26.35 -20.30
N THR A 367 3.90 25.78 -19.99
CA THR A 367 4.23 24.41 -20.39
C THR A 367 3.83 23.44 -19.28
N ILE A 368 3.00 22.45 -19.60
CA ILE A 368 2.57 21.40 -18.68
C ILE A 368 2.97 20.03 -19.22
N HIS A 369 3.19 19.09 -18.30
CA HIS A 369 3.53 17.71 -18.61
C HIS A 369 2.46 16.77 -18.04
N LEU A 370 2.11 15.72 -18.77
CA LEU A 370 1.21 14.68 -18.29
C LEU A 370 1.86 13.93 -17.12
N SER A 371 1.19 13.91 -15.97
CA SER A 371 1.70 13.27 -14.77
C SER A 371 1.75 11.74 -14.89
N SER A 372 2.74 11.12 -14.23
CA SER A 372 2.85 9.66 -14.06
C SER A 372 2.95 8.80 -15.33
N ILE A 373 3.19 9.38 -16.49
CA ILE A 373 3.47 8.64 -17.72
C ILE A 373 4.87 8.97 -18.26
N ARG A 374 5.41 8.08 -19.08
CA ARG A 374 6.59 8.33 -19.91
C ARG A 374 6.22 8.23 -21.39
N PRO A 375 6.67 9.20 -22.21
CA PRO A 375 6.53 9.09 -23.65
C PRO A 375 7.38 7.91 -24.17
N PRO A 376 7.13 7.45 -25.41
CA PRO A 376 8.00 6.50 -26.09
C PRO A 376 9.47 6.96 -26.06
N ARG A 377 10.39 6.02 -25.90
CA ARG A 377 11.83 6.29 -25.86
C ARG A 377 12.59 5.07 -26.37
N THR A 378 13.77 5.29 -26.93
CA THR A 378 14.75 4.23 -27.21
C THR A 378 15.52 3.93 -25.93
N ASP A 379 15.64 2.66 -25.55
CA ASP A 379 16.56 2.24 -24.50
C ASP A 379 18.00 2.51 -24.99
N GLY A 380 18.88 2.95 -24.09
CA GLY A 380 20.11 3.70 -24.40
C GLY A 380 21.20 3.00 -25.25
N GLU A 381 20.92 1.86 -25.87
CA GLU A 381 21.90 1.04 -26.61
C GLU A 381 21.99 1.35 -28.11
N GLU A 382 21.02 2.04 -28.73
CA GLU A 382 21.03 2.31 -30.18
C GLU A 382 21.64 3.66 -30.59
N LYS A 383 22.47 4.28 -29.75
CA LYS A 383 23.05 5.61 -30.05
C LYS A 383 24.14 5.64 -31.12
N ASN A 384 24.50 4.54 -31.77
CA ASN A 384 25.62 4.54 -32.73
C ASN A 384 25.55 3.44 -33.79
N LYS A 385 24.64 3.54 -34.77
CA LYS A 385 24.76 2.75 -36.01
C LYS A 385 24.87 3.55 -37.31
N ASP A 386 24.58 4.85 -37.30
CA ASP A 386 24.83 5.72 -38.47
C ASP A 386 25.27 7.11 -37.98
N LYS A 387 26.58 7.40 -37.99
CA LYS A 387 27.10 8.75 -37.66
C LYS A 387 26.63 9.85 -38.63
N ASP A 388 26.15 9.46 -39.82
CA ASP A 388 25.74 10.39 -40.89
C ASP A 388 24.24 10.75 -40.87
N LYS A 389 23.40 10.07 -40.09
CA LYS A 389 21.97 10.40 -39.98
C LYS A 389 21.68 11.31 -38.80
N ARG A 390 21.14 12.50 -39.09
CA ARG A 390 20.62 13.42 -38.06
C ARG A 390 19.42 12.79 -37.36
N PHE A 391 19.65 12.29 -36.14
CA PHE A 391 18.61 11.73 -35.27
C PHE A 391 17.51 12.76 -34.96
N ARG A 392 16.26 12.40 -35.22
CA ARG A 392 15.05 13.19 -35.02
C ARG A 392 14.09 12.39 -34.13
N PRO A 393 14.04 12.70 -32.82
CA PRO A 393 13.25 11.93 -31.85
C PRO A 393 11.79 11.67 -32.26
N LEU A 394 11.12 12.64 -32.89
CA LEU A 394 9.72 12.50 -33.30
C LEU A 394 9.50 11.37 -34.33
N TYR A 395 10.44 11.16 -35.25
CA TYR A 395 10.30 10.21 -36.37
C TYR A 395 11.10 8.91 -36.16
N ASP A 396 12.21 9.00 -35.41
CA ASP A 396 13.14 7.88 -35.25
C ASP A 396 12.86 7.06 -33.98
N ILE A 397 12.16 7.62 -32.98
CA ILE A 397 11.72 6.84 -31.81
C ILE A 397 10.42 6.12 -32.16
N PRO A 398 10.38 4.78 -32.05
CA PRO A 398 9.17 3.97 -32.19
C PRO A 398 7.95 4.57 -31.49
N TYR A 399 6.81 4.64 -32.19
CA TYR A 399 5.52 5.14 -31.68
C TYR A 399 5.49 6.61 -31.21
N MET A 400 6.60 7.36 -31.28
CA MET A 400 6.63 8.76 -30.85
C MET A 400 5.75 9.65 -31.72
N PHE A 401 5.82 9.45 -33.04
CA PHE A 401 4.99 10.17 -34.01
C PHE A 401 3.50 9.93 -33.72
N GLU A 402 3.09 8.67 -33.57
CA GLU A 402 1.71 8.27 -33.27
C GLU A 402 1.21 8.87 -31.94
N ALA A 403 2.07 8.87 -30.92
CA ALA A 403 1.74 9.42 -29.61
C ALA A 403 1.54 10.94 -29.67
N ARG A 404 2.45 11.68 -30.33
CA ARG A 404 2.35 13.12 -30.51
C ARG A 404 1.18 13.51 -31.42
N GLU A 405 0.93 12.76 -32.49
CA GLU A 405 -0.20 12.99 -33.40
C GLU A 405 -1.54 12.69 -32.74
N PHE A 406 -1.62 11.68 -31.87
CA PHE A 406 -2.81 11.43 -31.05
C PHE A 406 -3.14 12.65 -30.19
N LEU A 407 -2.15 13.22 -29.49
CA LEU A 407 -2.33 14.45 -28.71
C LEU A 407 -2.71 15.62 -29.61
N ARG A 408 -2.01 15.82 -30.74
CA ARG A 408 -2.24 16.93 -31.67
C ARG A 408 -3.68 16.95 -32.16
N LYS A 409 -4.11 15.85 -32.79
CA LYS A 409 -5.47 15.69 -33.35
C LYS A 409 -6.54 15.82 -32.28
N LYS A 410 -6.26 15.35 -31.06
CA LYS A 410 -7.24 15.38 -29.98
C LYS A 410 -7.34 16.74 -29.29
N LEU A 411 -6.24 17.48 -29.15
CA LEU A 411 -6.14 18.61 -28.22
C LEU A 411 -5.88 19.98 -28.84
N ILE A 412 -5.17 20.08 -29.97
CA ILE A 412 -4.77 21.40 -30.51
C ILE A 412 -5.99 22.29 -30.75
N GLY A 413 -5.89 23.52 -30.25
CA GLY A 413 -6.95 24.53 -30.35
C GLY A 413 -8.12 24.32 -29.39
N LYS A 414 -8.17 23.21 -28.65
CA LYS A 414 -9.27 22.91 -27.71
C LYS A 414 -8.96 23.38 -26.30
N LYS A 415 -10.02 23.70 -25.54
CA LYS A 415 -9.94 23.97 -24.11
C LYS A 415 -9.92 22.64 -23.34
N VAL A 416 -9.00 22.53 -22.38
CA VAL A 416 -8.80 21.36 -21.53
C VAL A 416 -8.86 21.77 -20.07
N ASN A 417 -9.27 20.85 -19.20
CA ASN A 417 -9.19 21.02 -17.76
C ASN A 417 -7.85 20.46 -17.27
N VAL A 418 -7.09 21.25 -16.55
CA VAL A 418 -5.77 20.91 -16.04
C VAL A 418 -5.84 20.87 -14.51
N THR A 419 -5.40 19.76 -13.92
CA THR A 419 -5.21 19.62 -12.47
C THR A 419 -3.75 19.32 -12.21
N VAL A 420 -3.01 20.25 -11.58
CA VAL A 420 -1.61 20.06 -11.22
C VAL A 420 -1.53 19.03 -10.09
N ASP A 421 -0.79 17.95 -10.33
CA ASP A 421 -0.58 16.88 -9.36
C ASP A 421 0.68 17.15 -8.53
N TYR A 422 1.75 17.66 -9.15
CA TYR A 422 2.98 18.05 -8.48
C TYR A 422 3.84 18.95 -9.38
N ILE A 423 4.78 19.67 -8.78
CA ILE A 423 5.84 20.39 -9.50
C ILE A 423 7.15 19.69 -9.23
N ARG A 424 7.79 19.18 -10.28
CA ARG A 424 9.15 18.67 -10.18
C ARG A 424 10.11 19.84 -10.25
N ALA A 425 10.79 20.12 -9.14
CA ALA A 425 11.76 21.20 -9.04
C ALA A 425 12.87 21.06 -10.09
N ALA A 426 13.43 22.19 -10.49
CA ALA A 426 14.62 22.21 -11.32
C ALA A 426 15.77 21.51 -10.59
N THR A 427 16.52 20.67 -11.30
CA THR A 427 17.74 20.05 -10.79
C THR A 427 18.92 20.76 -11.44
N GLY A 428 19.87 21.23 -10.62
CA GLY A 428 21.12 21.80 -11.11
C GLY A 428 21.99 20.74 -11.82
N PRO A 429 23.01 21.16 -12.59
CA PRO A 429 23.99 20.22 -13.12
C PRO A 429 24.78 19.60 -11.96
N GLY A 430 24.45 18.35 -11.61
CA GLY A 430 25.26 17.52 -10.71
C GLY A 430 26.25 16.65 -11.51
N GLU A 431 27.25 16.07 -10.84
CA GLU A 431 28.15 15.08 -11.48
C GLU A 431 27.33 13.94 -12.10
N GLY A 432 27.27 13.89 -13.43
CA GLY A 432 26.60 12.82 -14.18
C GLY A 432 25.08 12.96 -14.39
N THR A 433 24.42 13.98 -13.83
CA THR A 433 22.98 14.23 -14.04
C THR A 433 22.74 15.51 -14.83
N PRO A 434 22.09 15.46 -16.02
CA PRO A 434 21.74 16.66 -16.78
C PRO A 434 20.87 17.60 -15.96
N ALA A 435 21.11 18.92 -16.07
CA ALA A 435 20.22 19.91 -15.48
C ALA A 435 18.82 19.81 -16.12
N PHE A 436 17.77 19.73 -15.31
CA PHE A 436 16.40 19.73 -15.81
C PHE A 436 15.67 20.97 -15.29
N ALA A 437 14.98 21.67 -16.19
CA ALA A 437 14.08 22.77 -15.83
C ALA A 437 12.91 22.27 -14.96
N GLU A 438 12.33 23.18 -14.18
CA GLU A 438 11.11 22.92 -13.43
C GLU A 438 10.00 22.38 -14.35
N ARG A 439 9.28 21.35 -13.89
CA ARG A 439 8.16 20.75 -14.66
C ARG A 439 6.88 20.76 -13.84
N THR A 440 5.89 21.49 -14.33
CA THR A 440 4.50 21.33 -13.87
C THR A 440 3.95 20.02 -14.42
N CYS A 441 3.71 19.04 -13.54
CA CYS A 441 3.12 17.75 -13.90
C CYS A 441 1.64 17.74 -13.51
N ALA A 442 0.77 17.43 -14.47
CA ALA A 442 -0.66 17.61 -14.33
C ALA A 442 -1.46 16.50 -15.01
N THR A 443 -2.63 16.23 -14.44
CA THR A 443 -3.69 15.47 -15.07
C THR A 443 -4.45 16.41 -16.01
N VAL A 444 -4.58 16.03 -17.28
CA VAL A 444 -5.27 16.80 -18.31
C VAL A 444 -6.49 16.02 -18.78
N THR A 445 -7.67 16.65 -18.72
CA THR A 445 -8.93 16.05 -19.15
C THR A 445 -9.66 16.90 -20.19
N ILE A 446 -10.38 16.24 -21.08
CA ILE A 446 -11.28 16.87 -22.07
C ILE A 446 -12.51 16.00 -22.26
N GLY A 447 -13.70 16.59 -22.09
CA GLY A 447 -14.96 15.83 -22.17
C GLY A 447 -15.02 14.63 -21.21
N GLY A 448 -14.45 14.77 -20.01
CA GLY A 448 -14.36 13.69 -19.01
C GLY A 448 -13.28 12.63 -19.28
N ILE A 449 -12.53 12.73 -20.38
CA ILE A 449 -11.50 11.74 -20.72
C ILE A 449 -10.15 12.19 -20.19
N ASN A 450 -9.49 11.36 -19.37
CA ASN A 450 -8.10 11.53 -18.97
C ASN A 450 -7.16 11.21 -20.14
N ILE A 451 -6.37 12.20 -20.56
CA ILE A 451 -5.49 12.09 -21.72
C ILE A 451 -4.31 11.14 -21.48
N ALA A 452 -3.75 11.14 -20.27
CA ALA A 452 -2.66 10.24 -19.91
C ALA A 452 -3.13 8.78 -19.95
N GLU A 453 -4.31 8.49 -19.38
CA GLU A 453 -4.92 7.16 -19.43
C GLU A 453 -5.21 6.72 -20.88
N ALA A 454 -5.68 7.65 -21.73
CA ALA A 454 -5.98 7.35 -23.13
C ALA A 454 -4.71 7.00 -23.94
N LEU A 455 -3.59 7.69 -23.70
CA LEU A 455 -2.29 7.35 -24.29
C LEU A 455 -1.82 5.96 -23.86
N VAL A 456 -1.83 5.71 -22.54
CA VAL A 456 -1.40 4.43 -21.96
C VAL A 456 -2.27 3.28 -22.46
N SER A 457 -3.60 3.44 -22.48
CA SER A 457 -4.55 2.42 -22.97
C SER A 457 -4.37 2.05 -24.45
N LYS A 458 -3.72 2.93 -25.23
CA LYS A 458 -3.35 2.70 -26.64
C LYS A 458 -1.93 2.15 -26.81
N GLY A 459 -1.17 2.00 -25.73
CA GLY A 459 0.24 1.64 -25.77
C GLY A 459 1.13 2.73 -26.36
N LEU A 460 0.72 4.00 -26.26
CA LEU A 460 1.46 5.16 -26.78
C LEU A 460 2.27 5.88 -25.67
N ALA A 461 2.25 5.34 -24.45
CA ALA A 461 3.02 5.78 -23.30
C ALA A 461 3.10 4.62 -22.29
N THR A 462 4.08 4.65 -21.39
CA THR A 462 4.19 3.73 -20.25
C THR A 462 3.97 4.46 -18.94
N VAL A 463 3.64 3.76 -17.87
CA VAL A 463 3.38 4.35 -16.55
C VAL A 463 4.69 4.39 -15.75
N ILE A 464 4.96 5.54 -15.13
CA ILE A 464 6.12 5.70 -14.24
C ILE A 464 5.91 4.82 -13.01
N LYS A 465 6.87 3.94 -12.71
CA LYS A 465 6.90 3.20 -11.44
C LYS A 465 7.55 4.07 -10.37
N TYR A 466 6.80 4.38 -9.32
CA TYR A 466 7.22 5.22 -8.20
C TYR A 466 7.79 4.37 -7.05
N ARG A 467 8.62 5.00 -6.21
CA ARG A 467 9.01 4.42 -4.91
C ARG A 467 7.82 4.49 -3.95
N GLN A 468 7.82 3.65 -2.91
CA GLN A 468 6.69 3.53 -1.98
C GLN A 468 6.35 4.83 -1.22
N ASP A 469 7.29 5.76 -1.16
CA ASP A 469 7.25 7.04 -0.45
C ASP A 469 7.16 8.25 -1.39
N ASP A 470 7.09 8.02 -2.70
CA ASP A 470 7.02 9.10 -3.68
C ASP A 470 5.56 9.46 -4.00
N ASP A 471 5.08 10.53 -3.35
CA ASP A 471 3.75 11.09 -3.58
C ASP A 471 3.70 12.08 -4.77
N GLN A 472 4.80 12.30 -5.51
CA GLN A 472 4.83 13.10 -6.74
C GLN A 472 4.27 12.31 -7.93
N ARG A 473 2.99 11.94 -7.83
CA ARG A 473 2.27 11.12 -8.80
C ARG A 473 0.85 11.63 -9.05
N SER A 474 0.25 11.19 -10.15
CA SER A 474 -1.12 11.50 -10.51
C SER A 474 -2.09 11.00 -9.44
N SER A 475 -3.12 11.80 -9.17
CA SER A 475 -4.29 11.36 -8.39
C SER A 475 -5.04 10.17 -9.03
N HIS A 476 -4.82 9.91 -10.33
CA HIS A 476 -5.40 8.82 -11.12
C HIS A 476 -4.41 7.66 -11.36
N TYR A 477 -3.38 7.52 -10.54
CA TYR A 477 -2.29 6.55 -10.76
C TYR A 477 -2.76 5.09 -10.91
N ASP A 478 -3.75 4.66 -10.12
CA ASP A 478 -4.30 3.29 -10.21
C ASP A 478 -5.01 3.04 -11.55
N GLU A 479 -5.73 4.04 -12.09
CA GLU A 479 -6.35 3.99 -13.41
C GLU A 479 -5.30 3.86 -14.52
N LEU A 480 -4.18 4.59 -14.38
CA LEU A 480 -3.05 4.49 -15.31
C LEU A 480 -2.42 3.09 -15.27
N LEU A 481 -2.18 2.52 -14.08
CA LEU A 481 -1.66 1.15 -13.94
C LEU A 481 -2.60 0.11 -14.57
N ALA A 482 -3.91 0.25 -14.35
CA ALA A 482 -4.92 -0.63 -14.96
C ALA A 482 -4.94 -0.48 -16.49
N ALA A 483 -4.81 0.75 -17.02
CA ALA A 483 -4.70 1.02 -18.44
C ALA A 483 -3.47 0.36 -19.07
N GLU A 484 -2.32 0.43 -18.39
CA GLU A 484 -1.07 -0.18 -18.86
C GLU A 484 -1.18 -1.71 -18.88
N ALA A 485 -1.72 -2.31 -17.82
CA ALA A 485 -1.95 -3.75 -17.76
C ALA A 485 -2.85 -4.23 -18.91
N ARG A 486 -3.91 -3.47 -19.24
CA ARG A 486 -4.77 -3.75 -20.41
C ARG A 486 -4.03 -3.59 -21.73
N ALA A 487 -3.16 -2.59 -21.87
CA ALA A 487 -2.39 -2.36 -23.10
C ALA A 487 -1.36 -3.48 -23.32
N ILE A 488 -0.68 -3.92 -22.27
CA ILE A 488 0.25 -5.06 -22.28
C ILE A 488 -0.47 -6.34 -22.67
N LYS A 489 -1.58 -6.68 -21.97
CA LYS A 489 -2.36 -7.89 -22.24
C LYS A 489 -2.84 -7.98 -23.68
N ASN A 490 -3.21 -6.84 -24.27
CA ASN A 490 -3.72 -6.76 -25.63
C ASN A 490 -2.62 -6.48 -26.68
N GLY A 491 -1.35 -6.44 -26.29
CA GLY A 491 -0.22 -6.18 -27.20
C GLY A 491 -0.38 -4.89 -28.01
N LYS A 492 -0.76 -3.78 -27.37
CA LYS A 492 -0.99 -2.49 -28.05
C LYS A 492 0.28 -1.64 -28.10
N GLY A 493 0.48 -0.94 -29.21
CA GLY A 493 1.54 0.07 -29.37
C GLY A 493 2.91 -0.45 -28.97
N LEU A 494 3.56 0.21 -28.01
CA LEU A 494 4.83 -0.17 -27.40
C LEU A 494 4.90 -1.60 -26.85
N HIS A 495 3.75 -2.24 -26.58
CA HIS A 495 3.65 -3.62 -26.08
C HIS A 495 3.32 -4.63 -27.19
N SER A 496 3.18 -4.18 -28.44
CA SER A 496 2.95 -5.03 -29.60
C SER A 496 4.20 -5.83 -29.94
N LYS A 497 3.99 -7.08 -30.36
CA LYS A 497 5.04 -7.91 -30.99
C LYS A 497 5.08 -7.76 -32.52
N LYS A 498 4.18 -6.95 -33.09
CA LYS A 498 4.14 -6.66 -34.53
C LYS A 498 5.24 -5.68 -34.93
N GLU A 499 5.48 -5.59 -36.23
CA GLU A 499 6.42 -4.61 -36.79
C GLU A 499 6.11 -3.18 -36.30
N VAL A 500 7.19 -2.50 -35.93
CA VAL A 500 7.16 -1.15 -35.39
C VAL A 500 6.96 -0.15 -36.54
N PRO A 501 6.14 0.90 -36.38
CA PRO A 501 6.00 1.94 -37.39
C PRO A 501 7.34 2.63 -37.69
N ILE A 502 7.68 2.76 -38.97
CA ILE A 502 8.89 3.46 -39.44
C ILE A 502 8.48 4.69 -40.24
N HIS A 503 8.92 5.87 -39.79
CA HIS A 503 8.62 7.15 -40.46
C HIS A 503 9.83 7.66 -41.23
N ARG A 504 9.89 7.40 -42.53
CA ARG A 504 10.97 7.92 -43.41
C ARG A 504 10.64 9.31 -43.92
N VAL A 505 10.89 10.33 -43.10
CA VAL A 505 10.61 11.73 -43.46
C VAL A 505 11.84 12.40 -44.08
N ALA A 506 11.74 12.90 -45.32
CA ALA A 506 12.79 13.68 -45.96
C ALA A 506 12.73 15.15 -45.49
N ASP A 507 13.76 15.63 -44.79
CA ASP A 507 13.85 17.07 -44.47
C ASP A 507 14.55 17.82 -45.61
N ILE A 508 13.79 18.58 -46.39
CA ILE A 508 14.34 19.42 -47.47
C ILE A 508 14.43 20.89 -47.04
N SER A 509 14.09 21.21 -45.78
CA SER A 509 14.24 22.56 -45.23
C SER A 509 15.71 22.95 -45.14
N GLY A 510 16.11 23.95 -45.95
CA GLY A 510 17.46 24.52 -45.90
C GLY A 510 18.46 23.87 -46.86
N GLU A 511 18.05 22.87 -47.63
CA GLU A 511 18.87 22.27 -48.69
C GLU A 511 18.38 22.70 -50.08
N THR A 512 18.96 23.78 -50.61
CA THR A 512 18.53 24.39 -51.88
C THR A 512 18.51 23.41 -53.06
N GLN A 513 19.49 22.50 -53.14
CA GLN A 513 19.56 21.51 -54.22
C GLN A 513 18.42 20.49 -54.15
N LYS A 514 18.16 19.91 -52.96
CA LYS A 514 17.02 19.00 -52.78
C LYS A 514 15.68 19.71 -52.98
N ALA A 515 15.54 20.95 -52.50
CA ALA A 515 14.33 21.74 -52.71
C ALA A 515 14.03 21.94 -54.21
N LYS A 516 15.04 22.26 -55.03
CA LYS A 516 14.89 22.36 -56.50
C LYS A 516 14.48 21.03 -57.15
N GLN A 517 14.97 19.91 -56.64
CA GLN A 517 14.60 18.57 -57.15
C GLN A 517 13.15 18.20 -56.80
N PHE A 518 12.66 18.57 -55.62
CA PHE A 518 11.30 18.25 -55.18
C PHE A 518 10.23 19.21 -55.73
N LEU A 519 10.60 20.47 -56.02
CA LEU A 519 9.66 21.52 -56.41
C LEU A 519 8.72 21.13 -57.58
N PRO A 520 9.19 20.52 -58.70
CA PRO A 520 8.29 20.14 -59.79
C PRO A 520 7.22 19.13 -59.37
N PHE A 521 7.52 18.23 -58.43
CA PHE A 521 6.56 17.25 -57.93
C PHE A 521 5.48 17.93 -57.07
N LEU A 522 5.90 18.86 -56.21
CA LEU A 522 4.98 19.62 -55.35
C LEU A 522 4.07 20.54 -56.19
N GLN A 523 4.61 21.17 -57.23
CA GLN A 523 3.81 22.01 -58.15
C GLN A 523 2.78 21.19 -58.93
N ARG A 524 3.16 20.00 -59.42
CA ARG A 524 2.23 19.09 -60.11
C ARG A 524 1.16 18.50 -59.20
N ALA A 525 1.46 18.30 -57.91
CA ALA A 525 0.48 17.83 -56.93
C ALA A 525 -0.66 18.84 -56.71
N GLY A 526 -0.45 20.13 -57.04
CA GLY A 526 -1.43 21.17 -56.87
C GLY A 526 -1.71 21.44 -55.39
N ARG A 527 -2.98 21.36 -54.98
CA ARG A 527 -3.36 21.56 -53.57
C ARG A 527 -2.92 20.35 -52.75
N SER A 528 -2.08 20.60 -51.75
CA SER A 528 -1.54 19.57 -50.85
C SER A 528 -1.95 19.88 -49.42
N GLU A 529 -2.32 18.85 -48.66
CA GLU A 529 -2.54 18.97 -47.23
C GLU A 529 -1.21 19.01 -46.49
N ALA A 530 -1.08 19.89 -45.52
CA ALA A 530 0.14 19.99 -44.73
C ALA A 530 -0.15 20.29 -43.25
N VAL A 531 0.79 19.89 -42.39
CA VAL A 531 0.79 20.22 -40.97
C VAL A 531 1.88 21.25 -40.71
N VAL A 532 1.54 22.35 -40.04
CA VAL A 532 2.55 23.35 -39.62
C VAL A 532 3.34 22.81 -38.44
N GLU A 533 4.54 22.31 -38.70
CA GLU A 533 5.44 21.76 -37.66
C GLU A 533 6.11 22.87 -36.84
N TYR A 534 6.41 24.01 -37.48
CA TYR A 534 7.09 25.11 -36.82
C TYR A 534 6.79 26.45 -37.48
N VAL A 535 6.84 27.53 -36.70
CA VAL A 535 6.70 28.92 -37.18
C VAL A 535 7.99 29.66 -36.84
N PHE A 536 8.77 30.02 -37.87
CA PHE A 536 10.03 30.75 -37.72
C PHE A 536 9.83 32.26 -37.59
N SER A 537 8.81 32.80 -38.24
CA SER A 537 8.41 34.21 -38.19
C SER A 537 6.95 34.35 -38.63
N GLY A 538 6.41 35.58 -38.67
CA GLY A 538 5.05 35.85 -39.15
C GLY A 538 4.74 35.34 -40.56
N SER A 539 5.76 35.16 -41.43
CA SER A 539 5.58 34.73 -42.82
C SER A 539 6.36 33.47 -43.21
N ARG A 540 7.15 32.89 -42.30
CA ARG A 540 8.01 31.74 -42.58
C ARG A 540 7.68 30.54 -41.71
N LEU A 541 7.28 29.44 -42.34
CA LEU A 541 6.75 28.23 -41.72
C LEU A 541 7.58 27.00 -42.09
N LYS A 542 7.57 25.99 -41.21
CA LYS A 542 7.98 24.62 -41.56
C LYS A 542 6.73 23.79 -41.70
N LEU A 543 6.53 23.17 -42.87
CA LEU A 543 5.38 22.33 -43.15
C LEU A 543 5.83 20.87 -43.28
N TYR A 544 5.11 19.96 -42.64
CA TYR A 544 5.16 18.54 -42.91
C TYR A 544 4.07 18.18 -43.91
N MET A 545 4.45 17.52 -45.00
CA MET A 545 3.56 17.05 -46.04
C MET A 545 3.41 15.54 -45.89
N PRO A 546 2.28 15.03 -45.33
CA PRO A 546 2.14 13.61 -45.00
C PRO A 546 2.20 12.70 -46.22
N LYS A 547 1.60 13.13 -47.35
CA LYS A 547 1.53 12.35 -48.58
C LYS A 547 2.88 12.20 -49.26
N GLU A 548 3.66 13.28 -49.30
CA GLU A 548 5.01 13.31 -49.88
C GLU A 548 6.09 12.92 -48.88
N THR A 549 5.72 12.70 -47.61
CA THR A 549 6.62 12.33 -46.51
C THR A 549 7.82 13.28 -46.37
N CYS A 550 7.62 14.58 -46.54
CA CYS A 550 8.70 15.57 -46.52
C CYS A 550 8.41 16.78 -45.64
N LEU A 551 9.49 17.45 -45.22
CA LEU A 551 9.44 18.71 -44.49
C LEU A 551 9.98 19.83 -45.38
N ILE A 552 9.21 20.91 -45.54
CA ILE A 552 9.56 22.05 -46.38
C ILE A 552 9.62 23.35 -45.57
N THR A 553 10.48 24.29 -46.00
CA THR A 553 10.34 25.69 -45.58
C THR A 553 9.35 26.36 -46.51
N PHE A 554 8.26 26.90 -45.96
CA PHE A 554 7.21 27.58 -46.72
C PHE A 554 7.19 29.07 -46.36
N LEU A 555 7.20 29.93 -47.38
CA LEU A 555 7.11 31.38 -47.22
C LEU A 555 5.78 31.86 -47.78
N LEU A 556 5.09 32.73 -47.04
CA LEU A 556 3.84 33.33 -47.51
C LEU A 556 4.14 34.30 -48.65
N ALA A 557 3.46 34.11 -49.78
CA ALA A 557 3.64 34.93 -50.96
C ALA A 557 3.03 36.33 -50.78
N GLY A 558 3.70 37.34 -51.30
CA GLY A 558 3.17 38.70 -51.39
C GLY A 558 3.20 39.52 -50.09
N ILE A 559 3.87 39.03 -49.04
CA ILE A 559 3.99 39.76 -47.76
C ILE A 559 5.42 39.74 -47.22
N GLU A 560 5.76 40.76 -46.43
CA GLU A 560 6.95 40.78 -45.57
C GLU A 560 6.50 40.98 -44.12
N CYS A 561 7.15 40.29 -43.18
CA CYS A 561 6.86 40.41 -41.75
C CYS A 561 8.11 40.86 -41.00
N PRO A 562 7.97 41.55 -39.85
CA PRO A 562 9.11 41.99 -39.07
C PRO A 562 10.02 40.82 -38.70
N ARG A 563 11.33 41.03 -38.81
CA ARG A 563 12.35 40.00 -38.67
C ARG A 563 12.74 39.81 -37.21
N SER A 564 12.67 38.56 -36.73
CA SER A 564 13.20 38.18 -35.42
C SER A 564 14.72 38.30 -35.38
N SER A 565 15.28 38.32 -34.17
CA SER A 565 16.73 38.36 -33.99
C SER A 565 17.41 37.15 -34.64
N ARG A 566 18.57 37.37 -35.25
CA ARG A 566 19.33 36.31 -35.94
C ARG A 566 20.82 36.51 -35.77
N ASN A 567 21.54 35.42 -35.45
CA ASN A 567 23.00 35.42 -35.51
C ASN A 567 23.45 35.41 -36.97
N MET A 568 24.16 36.47 -37.35
CA MET A 568 24.80 36.63 -38.66
C MET A 568 26.32 36.59 -38.49
N PRO A 569 27.08 36.28 -39.56
CA PRO A 569 28.55 36.26 -39.50
C PRO A 569 29.20 37.57 -39.00
N GLY A 570 28.48 38.69 -39.07
CA GLY A 570 28.92 40.01 -38.60
C GLY A 570 28.30 40.48 -37.27
N GLY A 571 27.65 39.60 -36.49
CA GLY A 571 27.03 39.94 -35.21
C GLY A 571 25.56 39.54 -35.10
N MET A 572 24.93 39.86 -33.96
CA MET A 572 23.52 39.58 -33.73
C MET A 572 22.67 40.69 -34.36
N GLN A 573 21.86 40.34 -35.35
CA GLN A 573 20.84 41.23 -35.88
C GLN A 573 19.75 41.40 -34.81
N VAL A 574 19.51 42.65 -34.39
CA VAL A 574 18.46 42.99 -33.43
C VAL A 574 17.09 42.74 -34.05
N ALA A 575 16.15 42.24 -33.25
CA ALA A 575 14.79 41.99 -33.69
C ALA A 575 14.10 43.30 -34.08
N GLU A 576 13.35 43.29 -35.19
CA GLU A 576 12.50 44.41 -35.58
C GLU A 576 11.29 44.52 -34.62
N PRO A 577 10.76 45.74 -34.39
CA PRO A 577 9.55 45.93 -33.59
C PRO A 577 8.42 45.02 -34.08
N PHE A 578 7.68 44.45 -33.14
CA PHE A 578 6.52 43.56 -33.38
C PHE A 578 6.82 42.21 -34.04
N SER A 579 8.09 41.81 -34.18
CA SER A 579 8.46 40.52 -34.79
C SER A 579 7.98 39.31 -33.99
N ASP A 580 8.04 39.38 -32.67
CA ASP A 580 7.55 38.31 -31.79
C ASP A 580 6.03 38.23 -31.79
N GLU A 581 5.33 39.36 -31.81
CA GLU A 581 3.87 39.46 -31.90
C GLU A 581 3.35 38.91 -33.22
N ALA A 582 4.02 39.22 -34.35
CA ALA A 582 3.67 38.68 -35.66
C ALA A 582 3.89 37.16 -35.73
N MET A 583 4.99 36.67 -35.15
CA MET A 583 5.25 35.22 -35.02
C MET A 583 4.18 34.56 -34.14
N LEU A 584 3.85 35.16 -32.99
CA LEU A 584 2.86 34.63 -32.05
C LEU A 584 1.47 34.57 -32.70
N PHE A 585 1.04 35.64 -33.36
CA PHE A 585 -0.22 35.70 -34.11
C PHE A 585 -0.34 34.54 -35.10
N THR A 586 0.73 34.29 -35.87
CA THR A 586 0.78 33.19 -36.83
C THR A 586 0.76 31.84 -36.13
N LYS A 587 1.52 31.66 -35.03
CA LYS A 587 1.48 30.45 -34.21
C LYS A 587 0.07 30.15 -33.69
N GLU A 588 -0.63 31.14 -33.17
CA GLU A 588 -1.98 30.96 -32.61
C GLU A 588 -2.98 30.45 -33.66
N LEU A 589 -2.83 30.90 -34.90
CA LEU A 589 -3.72 30.56 -36.00
C LEU A 589 -3.43 29.19 -36.61
N VAL A 590 -2.16 28.84 -36.87
CA VAL A 590 -1.84 27.71 -37.75
C VAL A 590 -0.90 26.65 -37.16
N LEU A 591 -0.20 26.91 -36.05
CA LEU A 591 0.77 25.93 -35.51
C LEU A 591 0.10 24.59 -35.21
N GLN A 592 0.68 23.50 -35.72
CA GLN A 592 0.22 22.12 -35.59
C GLN A 592 -1.22 21.85 -36.06
N ARG A 593 -1.75 22.73 -36.90
CA ARG A 593 -3.03 22.52 -37.58
C ARG A 593 -2.81 21.93 -38.97
N GLU A 594 -3.81 21.18 -39.42
CA GLU A 594 -3.93 20.72 -40.81
C GLU A 594 -4.46 21.89 -41.63
N LEU A 595 -3.80 22.17 -42.77
CA LEU A 595 -4.11 23.26 -43.71
C LEU A 595 -4.39 22.73 -45.11
#